data_AF-A0A7H9CHS5-F1
#
_entry.id   AF-A0A7H9CHS5-F1
#
_cell.length_a   1.000
_cell.length_b   1.000
_cell.length_c   1.000
_cell.angle_alpha   90.00
_cell.angle_beta   90.00
_cell.angle_gamma   90.00
#
_symmetry.space_group_name_H-M   'P 1'
#
loop_
_entity.id
_entity.type
_entity.pdbx_description
1 polymer ?
#
loop_
_entity_poly.entity_id
_entity_poly.type
_entity_poly.pdbx_seq_one_letter_code
_entity_poly.pdbx_strand_id
1 'polypeptide(L)'
;MPTLNSNENFKANQNSSLNINEPESAIDEKAKYFSLDLENKTKELKQCQAEHNLNSCLPCSQLLACKKRNAYVKAAFDKMCQGEDRGFIF
;
A
#
# COMPACT_ATOMS: atom_id res chain seq x y z
N MET A 1 -39.39 10.20 -44.83
CA MET A 1 -39.08 10.81 -43.53
C MET A 1 -37.94 10.02 -42.89
N PRO A 2 -36.95 10.67 -42.24
CA PRO A 2 -35.57 10.20 -42.11
C PRO A 2 -35.30 9.31 -40.89
N THR A 3 -34.08 8.76 -40.90
CA THR A 3 -33.48 7.65 -40.17
C THR A 3 -33.31 7.81 -38.66
N LEU A 4 -33.44 6.71 -37.92
CA LEU A 4 -32.90 6.55 -36.56
C LEU A 4 -31.41 6.19 -36.64
N ASN A 5 -30.57 7.08 -36.12
CA ASN A 5 -29.14 6.86 -35.90
C ASN A 5 -28.89 6.51 -34.43
N SER A 6 -28.11 5.45 -34.21
CA SER A 6 -27.57 5.03 -32.92
C SER A 6 -26.38 5.90 -32.55
N ASN A 7 -26.35 6.44 -31.32
CA ASN A 7 -25.17 6.47 -30.45
C ASN A 7 -25.38 7.35 -29.21
N GLU A 8 -24.83 6.85 -28.11
CA GLU A 8 -25.11 7.22 -26.75
C GLU A 8 -24.50 8.57 -26.34
N ASN A 9 -25.31 9.39 -25.67
CA ASN A 9 -24.88 10.59 -24.97
C ASN A 9 -24.72 10.26 -23.48
N PHE A 10 -23.48 10.25 -22.98
CA PHE A 10 -23.20 10.75 -21.63
C PHE A 10 -21.72 11.13 -21.46
N LYS A 11 -21.33 12.28 -22.04
CA LYS A 11 -20.14 13.01 -21.57
C LYS A 11 -20.63 14.07 -20.60
N ALA A 12 -20.45 13.82 -19.30
CA ALA A 12 -20.64 14.83 -18.28
C ALA A 12 -19.28 15.26 -17.70
N ASN A 13 -18.98 16.54 -17.94
CA ASN A 13 -18.34 17.47 -17.02
C ASN A 13 -16.81 17.35 -16.79
N GLN A 14 -16.07 18.06 -17.65
CA GLN A 14 -14.85 18.77 -17.25
C GLN A 14 -15.24 20.00 -16.42
N ASN A 15 -14.52 20.22 -15.30
CA ASN A 15 -14.07 21.51 -14.71
C ASN A 15 -13.25 21.20 -13.44
N SER A 16 -11.92 21.09 -13.51
CA SER A 16 -10.95 22.16 -13.19
C SER A 16 -10.93 22.62 -11.73
N SER A 17 -9.91 22.15 -10.98
CA SER A 17 -9.08 22.89 -10.00
C SER A 17 -8.71 22.02 -8.78
N LEU A 18 -7.68 21.18 -8.92
CA LEU A 18 -6.75 20.96 -7.82
C LEU A 18 -5.35 21.27 -8.36
N ASN A 19 -4.80 22.33 -7.80
CA ASN A 19 -3.51 22.92 -8.06
C ASN A 19 -2.41 21.92 -7.66
N ILE A 20 -1.87 21.16 -8.62
CA ILE A 20 -0.69 20.30 -8.41
C ILE A 20 0.54 21.21 -8.48
N ASN A 21 0.95 21.74 -7.34
CA ASN A 21 2.27 22.32 -7.13
C ASN A 21 2.83 21.77 -5.82
N GLU A 22 3.16 20.48 -5.80
CA GLU A 22 4.07 19.88 -4.83
C GLU A 22 5.25 19.26 -5.61
N PRO A 23 6.50 19.51 -5.20
CA PRO A 23 7.67 19.26 -6.05
C PRO A 23 7.92 17.76 -6.26
N GLU A 24 7.94 17.33 -7.52
CA GLU A 24 8.07 15.95 -8.02
C GLU A 24 9.41 15.24 -7.67
N SER A 25 10.29 15.84 -6.86
CA SER A 25 11.62 15.30 -6.56
C SER A 25 11.72 14.47 -5.27
N ALA A 26 10.64 14.33 -4.50
CA ALA A 26 10.64 13.63 -3.19
C ALA A 26 9.91 12.27 -3.20
N ILE A 27 9.26 11.90 -4.30
CA ILE A 27 8.41 10.71 -4.41
C ILE A 27 9.26 9.43 -4.56
N ASP A 28 10.43 9.53 -5.18
CA ASP A 28 11.26 8.36 -5.53
C ASP A 28 12.09 7.82 -4.34
N GLU A 29 12.57 8.70 -3.47
CA GLU A 29 13.39 8.30 -2.32
C GLU A 29 12.56 7.61 -1.23
N LYS A 30 11.33 8.08 -1.00
CA LYS A 30 10.38 7.51 -0.05
C LYS A 30 9.92 6.12 -0.47
N ALA A 31 9.66 5.92 -1.77
CA ALA A 31 9.31 4.61 -2.32
C ALA A 31 10.46 3.59 -2.17
N LYS A 32 11.70 4.03 -2.38
CA LYS A 32 12.91 3.22 -2.16
C LYS A 32 13.08 2.85 -0.69
N TYR A 33 12.87 3.80 0.22
CA TYR A 33 12.92 3.56 1.67
C TYR A 33 11.93 2.48 2.11
N PHE A 34 10.65 2.60 1.74
CA PHE A 34 9.62 1.61 2.12
C PHE A 34 9.88 0.24 1.51
N SER A 35 10.47 0.19 0.31
CA SER A 35 10.85 -1.07 -0.32
C SER A 35 11.97 -1.77 0.45
N LEU A 36 12.99 -1.02 0.89
CA LEU A 36 14.09 -1.54 1.70
C LEU A 36 13.62 -1.97 3.10
N ASP A 37 12.77 -1.18 3.74
CA ASP A 37 12.22 -1.50 5.07
C ASP A 37 11.40 -2.81 5.03
N LEU A 38 10.50 -2.95 4.04
CA LEU A 38 9.74 -4.19 3.87
C LEU A 38 10.66 -5.40 3.64
N GLU A 39 11.71 -5.27 2.83
CA GLU A 39 12.65 -6.36 2.58
C GLU A 39 13.37 -6.79 3.88
N ASN A 40 13.84 -5.83 4.67
CA ASN A 40 14.50 -6.09 5.95
C ASN A 40 13.54 -6.78 6.93
N LYS A 41 12.31 -6.28 7.08
CA LYS A 41 11.30 -6.91 7.94
C LYS A 41 10.87 -8.28 7.47
N THR A 42 10.85 -8.51 6.16
CA THR A 42 10.61 -9.84 5.58
C THR A 42 11.73 -10.82 5.94
N LYS A 43 13.00 -10.39 5.86
CA LYS A 43 14.16 -11.22 6.24
C LYS A 43 14.11 -11.57 7.74
N GLU A 44 13.90 -10.58 8.60
CA GLU A 44 13.75 -10.79 10.05
C GLU A 44 12.63 -11.79 10.40
N LEU A 45 11.50 -11.70 9.69
CA LEU A 45 10.35 -12.56 9.89
C LEU A 45 10.59 -13.98 9.40
N LYS A 46 11.23 -14.15 8.23
CA LYS A 46 11.63 -15.46 7.70
C LYS A 46 12.68 -16.14 8.59
N GLN A 47 13.62 -15.37 9.13
CA GLN A 47 14.59 -15.90 10.08
C GLN A 47 13.90 -16.38 11.36
N CYS A 48 12.97 -15.59 11.91
CA CYS A 48 12.15 -15.98 13.06
C CYS A 48 11.36 -17.27 12.77
N GLN A 49 10.75 -17.36 11.59
CA GLN A 49 10.05 -18.56 11.13
C GLN A 49 10.96 -19.79 11.11
N ALA A 50 12.18 -19.66 10.56
CA ALA A 50 13.17 -20.74 10.55
C ALA A 50 13.63 -21.14 11.97
N GLU A 51 13.93 -20.17 12.83
CA GLU A 51 14.33 -20.39 14.24
C GLU A 51 13.26 -21.18 15.02
N HIS A 52 11.99 -20.91 14.74
CA HIS A 52 10.86 -21.58 15.38
C HIS A 52 10.34 -22.80 14.60
N ASN A 53 10.99 -23.20 13.49
CA ASN A 53 10.57 -24.28 12.60
C ASN A 53 9.12 -24.13 12.08
N LEU A 54 8.71 -22.89 11.80
CA LEU A 54 7.38 -22.56 11.29
C LEU A 54 7.46 -22.11 9.83
N ASN A 55 6.54 -22.60 8.98
CA ASN A 55 6.45 -22.17 7.59
C ASN A 55 5.61 -20.90 7.40
N SER A 56 4.88 -20.48 8.43
CA SER A 56 4.12 -19.23 8.45
C SER A 56 3.96 -18.75 9.89
N CYS A 57 3.53 -17.50 10.09
CA CYS A 57 3.24 -17.00 11.44
C CYS A 57 1.91 -17.51 12.02
N LEU A 58 1.01 -18.08 11.20
CA LEU A 58 -0.32 -18.57 11.63
C LEU A 58 -0.27 -19.58 12.78
N PRO A 59 0.60 -20.61 12.76
CA PRO A 59 0.74 -21.55 13.89
C PRO A 59 1.46 -20.97 15.11
N CYS A 60 1.96 -19.72 15.05
CA CYS A 60 2.67 -19.12 16.17
C CYS A 60 1.70 -18.76 17.30
N SER A 61 1.96 -19.24 18.52
CA SER A 61 1.17 -18.89 19.71
C SER A 61 1.15 -17.38 20.01
N GLN A 62 2.17 -16.66 19.55
CA GLN A 62 2.28 -15.22 19.71
C GLN A 62 1.73 -14.44 18.50
N LEU A 63 0.99 -15.05 17.57
CA LEU A 63 0.54 -14.42 16.31
C LEU A 63 0.02 -12.98 16.46
N LEU A 64 -0.84 -12.73 17.46
CA LEU A 64 -1.43 -11.41 17.71
C LEU A 64 -0.49 -10.45 18.46
N ALA A 65 0.37 -10.97 19.33
CA ALA A 65 1.30 -10.20 20.16
C ALA A 65 2.73 -10.11 19.59
N CYS A 66 3.01 -10.76 18.46
CA CYS A 66 4.34 -10.89 17.91
C CYS A 66 4.80 -9.58 17.28
N LYS A 67 5.78 -8.94 17.93
CA LYS A 67 6.36 -7.67 17.47
C LYS A 67 6.97 -7.78 16.07
N LYS A 68 7.65 -8.89 15.76
CA LYS A 68 8.28 -9.12 14.44
C LYS A 68 7.24 -9.19 13.32
N ARG A 69 6.12 -9.91 13.56
CA ARG A 69 4.99 -9.97 12.63
C ARG A 69 4.35 -8.60 12.46
N ASN A 70 4.05 -7.91 13.55
CA ASN A 70 3.39 -6.61 13.51
C ASN A 70 4.25 -5.56 12.77
N ALA A 71 5.57 -5.60 12.95
CA ALA A 71 6.50 -4.76 12.20
C ALA A 71 6.45 -5.04 10.69
N TYR A 72 6.45 -6.31 10.28
CA TYR A 72 6.29 -6.69 8.87
C TYR A 72 4.95 -6.22 8.28
N VAL A 73 3.84 -6.42 9.00
CA VAL A 73 2.50 -5.98 8.55
C VAL A 73 2.47 -4.46 8.38
N LYS A 74 3.05 -3.73 9.33
CA LYS A 74 3.17 -2.28 9.26
C LYS A 74 3.99 -1.85 8.03
N ALA A 75 5.17 -2.43 7.81
CA ALA A 75 6.01 -2.11 6.66
C ALA A 75 5.33 -2.43 5.31
N ALA A 76 4.61 -3.55 5.23
CA ALA A 76 3.86 -3.94 4.04
C ALA A 76 2.73 -2.95 3.75
N PHE A 77 1.98 -2.58 4.79
CA PHE A 77 0.94 -1.57 4.71
C PHE A 77 1.52 -0.21 4.30
N ASP A 78 2.61 0.22 4.95
CA ASP A 78 3.28 1.49 4.69
C ASP A 78 3.69 1.60 3.22
N LYS A 79 4.32 0.55 2.66
CA LYS A 79 4.65 0.42 1.24
C LYS A 79 3.43 0.43 0.33
N MET A 80 2.32 -0.18 0.73
CA MET A 80 1.10 -0.25 -0.11
C MET A 80 0.44 1.11 -0.30
N CYS A 81 0.45 1.99 0.70
CA CYS A 81 -0.13 3.33 0.54
C CYS A 81 0.90 4.45 0.46
N GLN A 82 2.18 4.13 0.21
CA GLN A 82 3.32 5.02 -0.14
C GLN A 82 3.32 6.43 0.52
N GLY A 83 2.77 6.51 1.73
CA GLY A 83 2.67 7.73 2.52
C GLY A 83 1.61 8.75 2.10
N GLU A 84 0.51 8.34 1.47
CA GLU A 84 -0.73 9.11 1.47
C GLU A 84 -1.29 9.20 2.90
N ASP A 85 -1.91 10.33 3.22
CA ASP A 85 -2.52 10.59 4.52
C ASP A 85 -3.78 9.71 4.65
N ARG A 86 -3.65 8.66 5.45
CA ARG A 86 -4.67 7.61 5.58
C ARG A 86 -5.69 8.07 6.61
N GLY A 87 -6.75 8.70 6.13
CA GLY A 87 -7.93 9.04 6.91
C GLY A 87 -8.63 7.79 7.45
N PHE A 88 -8.16 7.29 8.59
CA PHE A 88 -8.96 6.46 9.47
C PHE A 88 -9.56 7.38 10.52
N ILE A 89 -10.76 7.88 10.25
CA ILE A 89 -11.59 8.54 11.27
C ILE A 89 -12.08 7.42 12.20
N PHE A 90 -11.76 7.53 13.49
CA PHE A 90 -12.25 6.64 14.55
C PHE A 90 -13.54 7.18 15.16
#